data_AF-A0A7Y6PZH0-F1
#
_entry.id   AF-A0A7Y6PZH0-F1
#
_cell.length_a   1.000
_cell.length_b   1.000
_cell.length_c   1.000
_cell.angle_alpha   90.00
_cell.angle_beta   90.00
_cell.angle_gamma   90.00
#
_symmetry.space_group_name_H-M   'P 1'
#
loop_
_entity.id
_entity.type
_entity.pdbx_description
1 polymer ?
#
loop_
_entity_poly.entity_id
_entity_poly.type
_entity_poly.pdbx_seq_one_letter_code
_entity_poly.pdbx_strand_id
1 'polypeptide(L)'
;MWRLCVLWLAGCSFSHGQWQPVGDDDADAQQVVADAAPPDAPSSFVLRVQAWVDGRSRLTFHGTTVQWEHFQFAAPGREAGVNIATKLGEVDWFPMWPDVPTAENRDCNCKSSVYTDLPVGIPRAPSTTTLTAVMSRKPPTVIQEPAEANDYTLVVELSDLGFGGSATNIVDLAVNVVH
;
A
#
# COMPACT_ATOMS: atom_id res chain seq x y z
N MET A 1 51.21 53.62 -30.03
CA MET A 1 51.06 54.17 -28.65
C MET A 1 49.58 53.99 -28.28
N TRP A 2 49.17 53.30 -27.21
CA TRP A 2 49.32 53.61 -25.76
C TRP A 2 48.54 54.86 -25.34
N ARG A 3 47.69 54.91 -24.30
CA ARG A 3 47.13 53.93 -23.30
C ARG A 3 45.58 54.17 -23.21
N LEU A 4 44.68 53.64 -22.35
CA LEU A 4 44.65 52.92 -21.04
C LEU A 4 43.80 51.60 -21.18
N CYS A 5 43.59 50.67 -20.23
CA CYS A 5 43.52 50.56 -18.74
C CYS A 5 42.14 50.90 -18.14
N VAL A 6 41.35 49.92 -17.63
CA VAL A 6 41.07 49.59 -16.19
C VAL A 6 39.84 48.64 -16.18
N LEU A 7 39.65 47.58 -15.36
CA LEU A 7 40.53 46.80 -14.46
C LEU A 7 39.88 45.45 -14.00
N TRP A 8 40.65 44.35 -14.03
CA TRP A 8 40.64 43.11 -13.18
C TRP A 8 39.51 42.04 -13.13
N LEU A 9 40.00 40.79 -13.05
CA LEU A 9 39.39 39.55 -12.53
C LEU A 9 40.46 38.83 -11.68
N ALA A 10 40.05 38.05 -10.67
CA ALA A 10 40.89 37.01 -10.01
C ALA A 10 40.39 35.61 -10.46
N GLY A 11 41.11 34.50 -10.36
CA GLY A 11 42.41 34.14 -9.74
C GLY A 11 42.30 32.66 -9.30
N CYS A 12 43.33 31.80 -9.24
CA CYS A 12 44.77 31.93 -9.45
C CYS A 12 45.35 30.64 -10.10
N SER A 13 46.64 30.64 -10.46
CA SER A 13 47.35 29.49 -11.06
C SER A 13 47.90 28.51 -10.00
N PHE A 14 48.06 27.25 -10.39
CA PHE A 14 48.88 26.26 -9.67
C PHE A 14 50.38 26.48 -9.89
N SER A 15 51.19 25.97 -8.96
CA SER A 15 52.67 25.91 -9.02
C SER A 15 53.15 24.51 -8.62
N HIS A 16 54.34 24.10 -9.07
CA HIS A 16 54.89 22.78 -8.79
C HIS A 16 55.55 22.69 -7.41
N GLY A 17 55.45 21.51 -6.78
CA GLY A 17 56.15 21.10 -5.56
C GLY A 17 56.75 19.70 -5.72
N GLN A 18 57.80 19.37 -4.96
CA GLN A 18 58.68 18.22 -5.22
C GLN A 18 58.19 16.88 -4.61
N TRP A 19 58.64 15.79 -5.24
CA TRP A 19 58.63 14.42 -4.71
C TRP A 19 59.68 14.23 -3.60
N GLN A 20 59.32 13.49 -2.54
CA GLN A 20 60.17 12.50 -1.82
C GLN A 20 59.27 11.37 -1.26
N PRO A 21 59.81 10.16 -0.95
CA PRO A 21 59.03 8.94 -1.20
C PRO A 21 58.87 7.95 -0.01
N VAL A 22 57.98 6.97 -0.25
CA VAL A 22 57.74 5.70 0.49
C VAL A 22 57.35 5.81 1.98
N GLY A 23 56.05 5.59 2.23
CA GLY A 23 55.59 4.68 3.29
C GLY A 23 54.77 3.58 2.61
N ASP A 24 54.81 2.36 3.15
CA ASP A 24 54.03 1.22 2.65
C ASP A 24 52.57 1.25 3.18
N ASP A 25 51.80 0.22 2.83
CA ASP A 25 50.39 -0.05 3.16
C ASP A 25 49.30 0.72 2.36
N ASP A 26 48.05 0.24 2.50
CA ASP A 26 46.80 0.70 1.88
C ASP A 26 46.66 0.65 0.33
N ALA A 27 46.62 -0.58 -0.19
CA ALA A 27 46.06 -0.87 -1.51
C ALA A 27 45.11 -2.09 -1.49
N ASP A 28 43.83 -1.90 -1.15
CA ASP A 28 42.74 -2.65 -1.80
C ASP A 28 41.35 -1.96 -1.73
N ALA A 29 40.47 -2.37 -2.64
CA ALA A 29 39.01 -2.31 -2.60
C ALA A 29 38.32 -1.02 -2.09
N GLN A 30 38.07 -0.07 -3.01
CA GLN A 30 36.90 0.81 -2.86
C GLN A 30 35.62 -0.05 -2.95
N GLN A 31 34.99 -0.30 -1.80
CA GLN A 31 33.78 -1.12 -1.72
C GLN A 31 32.60 -0.39 -2.39
N VAL A 32 32.20 -0.88 -3.56
CA VAL A 32 30.95 -0.45 -4.21
C VAL A 32 29.77 -0.82 -3.33
N VAL A 33 29.11 0.18 -2.76
CA VAL A 33 27.82 0.00 -2.07
C VAL A 33 26.76 -0.32 -3.11
N ALA A 34 26.51 -1.61 -3.30
CA ALA A 34 25.39 -2.08 -4.08
C ALA A 34 24.08 -1.54 -3.47
N ASP A 35 23.18 -1.06 -4.33
CA ASP A 35 21.86 -0.60 -3.92
C ASP A 35 21.15 -1.75 -3.19
N ALA A 36 20.79 -1.53 -1.93
CA ALA A 36 20.22 -2.57 -1.11
C ALA A 36 18.80 -2.85 -1.60
N ALA A 37 18.56 -4.08 -2.06
CA ALA A 37 17.22 -4.51 -2.44
C ALA A 37 16.22 -4.20 -1.31
N PRO A 38 14.99 -3.75 -1.63
CA PRO A 38 13.97 -3.54 -0.61
C PRO A 38 13.84 -4.77 0.29
N PRO A 39 13.68 -4.62 1.61
CA PRO A 39 13.62 -5.76 2.52
C PRO A 39 12.53 -6.73 2.06
N ASP A 40 12.87 -8.01 1.95
CA ASP A 40 11.98 -9.04 1.43
C ASP A 40 10.62 -8.97 2.13
N ALA A 41 9.54 -8.87 1.34
CA ALA A 41 8.19 -8.81 1.87
C ALA A 41 7.93 -10.04 2.75
N PRO A 42 7.34 -9.87 3.95
CA PRO A 42 7.28 -10.94 4.95
C PRO A 42 6.53 -12.16 4.39
N SER A 43 7.17 -13.33 4.48
CA SER A 43 6.63 -14.58 3.93
C SER A 43 5.31 -15.01 4.56
N SER A 44 4.95 -14.47 5.73
CA SER A 44 3.57 -14.40 6.19
C SER A 44 3.31 -13.17 7.05
N PHE A 45 2.07 -12.70 7.04
CA PHE A 45 1.60 -11.63 7.94
C PHE A 45 0.10 -11.76 8.22
N VAL A 46 -0.39 -11.04 9.23
CA VAL A 46 -1.82 -10.94 9.55
C VAL A 46 -2.23 -9.47 9.55
N LEU A 47 -3.28 -9.14 8.79
CA LEU A 47 -3.93 -7.83 8.78
C LEU A 47 -5.34 -7.96 9.31
N ARG A 48 -5.67 -7.24 10.39
CA ARG A 48 -7.05 -7.05 10.83
C ARG A 48 -7.73 -5.99 9.96
N VAL A 49 -8.89 -6.32 9.42
CA VAL A 49 -9.77 -5.38 8.73
C VAL A 49 -11.05 -5.23 9.53
N GLN A 50 -11.45 -4.00 9.84
CA GLN A 50 -12.77 -3.70 10.40
C GLN A 50 -13.53 -2.73 9.48
N ALA A 51 -14.79 -3.02 9.17
CA ALA A 51 -15.63 -2.20 8.31
C ALA A 51 -17.10 -2.23 8.78
N TRP A 52 -17.86 -1.17 8.47
CA TRP A 52 -19.31 -1.10 8.68
C TRP A 52 -20.01 -1.44 7.35
N VAL A 53 -20.76 -2.55 7.30
CA VAL A 53 -21.22 -3.18 6.03
C VAL A 53 -22.72 -3.44 6.05
N ASP A 54 -23.41 -3.02 4.98
CA ASP A 54 -24.87 -3.19 4.77
C ASP A 54 -25.20 -4.39 3.86
N GLY A 55 -24.37 -4.64 2.85
CA GLY A 55 -24.62 -5.63 1.81
C GLY A 55 -23.33 -6.25 1.29
N ARG A 56 -23.19 -6.42 -0.03
CA ARG A 56 -22.02 -7.10 -0.64
C ARG A 56 -20.98 -6.09 -1.12
N SER A 57 -19.75 -6.23 -0.63
CA SER A 57 -18.59 -5.42 -1.05
C SER A 57 -17.32 -6.27 -1.12
N ARG A 58 -16.44 -5.99 -2.08
CA ARG A 58 -15.12 -6.62 -2.21
C ARG A 58 -14.02 -5.66 -1.87
N LEU A 59 -13.03 -6.15 -1.14
CA LEU A 59 -11.81 -5.43 -0.81
C LEU A 59 -10.68 -6.04 -1.64
N THR A 60 -10.16 -5.23 -2.57
CA THR A 60 -9.05 -5.59 -3.46
C THR A 60 -7.77 -5.07 -2.84
N PHE A 61 -6.76 -5.94 -2.72
CA PHE A 61 -5.44 -5.63 -2.22
C PHE A 61 -4.38 -5.94 -3.28
N HIS A 62 -3.47 -5.00 -3.53
CA HIS A 62 -2.37 -5.20 -4.47
C HIS A 62 -1.16 -4.37 -4.02
N GLY A 63 -0.03 -5.04 -3.72
CA GLY A 63 1.09 -4.38 -3.03
C GLY A 63 0.63 -3.71 -1.74
N THR A 64 1.04 -2.46 -1.50
CA THR A 64 0.58 -1.65 -0.35
C THR A 64 -0.80 -1.02 -0.54
N THR A 65 -1.47 -1.26 -1.67
CA THR A 65 -2.71 -0.58 -2.04
C THR A 65 -3.97 -1.37 -1.71
N VAL A 66 -5.05 -0.66 -1.39
CA VAL A 66 -6.37 -1.21 -1.04
C VAL A 66 -7.48 -0.40 -1.73
N GLN A 67 -8.47 -1.07 -2.30
CA GLN A 67 -9.66 -0.44 -2.88
C GLN A 67 -10.93 -1.25 -2.61
N TRP A 68 -12.03 -0.58 -2.26
CA TRP A 68 -13.36 -1.20 -2.22
C TRP A 68 -14.01 -1.20 -3.61
N GLU A 69 -14.70 -2.29 -3.94
CA GLU A 69 -15.70 -2.39 -4.99
C GLU A 69 -17.04 -2.78 -4.34
N HIS A 70 -18.09 -2.01 -4.57
CA HIS A 70 -19.37 -2.14 -3.86
C HIS A 70 -20.52 -2.48 -4.81
N PHE A 71 -21.39 -3.42 -4.40
CA PHE A 71 -22.38 -4.02 -5.30
C PHE A 71 -23.85 -3.87 -4.86
N GLN A 72 -24.15 -3.92 -3.56
CA GLN A 72 -25.53 -4.08 -3.07
C GLN A 72 -25.77 -3.42 -1.71
N PHE A 73 -26.95 -2.81 -1.54
CA PHE A 73 -27.32 -1.96 -0.41
C PHE A 73 -26.35 -0.78 -0.23
N ALA A 74 -26.13 -0.23 0.97
CA ALA A 74 -25.22 0.91 1.16
C ALA A 74 -23.74 0.51 1.16
N ALA A 75 -22.89 1.42 0.65
CA ALA A 75 -21.45 1.22 0.60
C ALA A 75 -20.80 1.21 1.99
N PRO A 76 -19.65 0.50 2.15
CA PRO A 76 -18.93 0.42 3.43
C PRO A 76 -18.73 1.77 4.09
N GLY A 77 -19.23 1.88 5.31
CA GLY A 77 -19.15 3.10 6.14
C GLY A 77 -20.18 4.19 5.83
N ARG A 78 -21.17 3.99 4.93
CA ARG A 78 -22.06 5.06 4.43
C ARG A 78 -23.55 4.91 4.75
N GLU A 79 -23.98 3.83 5.39
CA GLU A 79 -25.38 3.55 5.71
C GLU A 79 -25.99 4.53 6.75
N ALA A 80 -27.29 4.82 6.64
CA ALA A 80 -27.98 5.86 7.41
C ALA A 80 -27.32 7.25 7.31
N GLY A 81 -26.63 7.54 6.20
CA GLY A 81 -25.88 8.77 5.97
C GLY A 81 -24.65 8.98 6.87
N VAL A 82 -24.14 7.94 7.52
CA VAL A 82 -22.91 8.03 8.33
C VAL A 82 -21.65 8.12 7.45
N ASN A 83 -20.50 8.35 8.08
CA ASN A 83 -19.20 8.25 7.41
C ASN A 83 -18.18 7.60 8.37
N ILE A 84 -18.20 6.26 8.43
CA ILE A 84 -17.38 5.44 9.32
C ILE A 84 -16.17 4.89 8.55
N ALA A 85 -14.98 4.92 9.17
CA ALA A 85 -13.76 4.41 8.57
C ALA A 85 -13.78 2.87 8.39
N THR A 86 -13.05 2.40 7.37
CA THR A 86 -12.49 1.05 7.36
C THR A 86 -11.18 1.11 8.13
N LYS A 87 -11.01 0.27 9.17
CA LYS A 87 -9.70 0.11 9.83
C LYS A 87 -8.87 -0.94 9.10
N LEU A 88 -7.62 -0.58 8.84
CA LEU A 88 -6.57 -1.45 8.26
C LEU A 88 -5.47 -1.58 9.32
N GLY A 89 -5.55 -2.66 10.10
CA GLY A 89 -4.88 -2.72 11.41
C GLY A 89 -5.41 -1.62 12.33
N GLU A 90 -4.50 -0.80 12.86
CA GLU A 90 -4.86 0.35 13.69
C GLU A 90 -5.21 1.61 12.88
N VAL A 91 -4.95 1.64 11.57
CA VAL A 91 -5.10 2.86 10.74
C VAL A 91 -6.55 3.04 10.28
N ASP A 92 -7.14 4.21 10.55
CA ASP A 92 -8.44 4.62 10.01
C ASP A 92 -8.33 5.12 8.57
N TRP A 93 -8.93 4.39 7.63
CA TRP A 93 -9.12 4.83 6.25
C TRP A 93 -10.59 5.20 5.99
N PHE A 94 -10.84 6.44 5.59
CA PHE A 94 -12.14 6.89 5.09
C PHE A 94 -12.16 6.78 3.56
N PRO A 95 -12.78 5.74 2.96
CA PRO A 95 -12.93 5.66 1.51
C PRO A 95 -13.75 6.84 0.98
N MET A 96 -13.21 7.56 -0.01
CA MET A 96 -14.02 8.49 -0.79
C MET A 96 -14.82 7.68 -1.81
N TRP A 97 -16.09 8.03 -1.98
CA TRP A 97 -17.02 7.36 -2.89
C TRP A 97 -17.52 8.36 -3.96
N PRO A 98 -18.02 7.89 -5.13
CA PRO A 98 -18.50 8.78 -6.19
C PRO A 98 -19.85 9.45 -5.88
N ASP A 99 -20.52 9.04 -4.79
CA ASP A 99 -21.81 9.53 -4.30
C ASP A 99 -22.95 9.43 -5.34
N VAL A 100 -22.96 8.30 -6.06
CA VAL A 100 -23.99 7.90 -7.01
C VAL A 100 -24.56 6.52 -6.65
N PRO A 101 -25.89 6.30 -6.75
CA PRO A 101 -26.95 7.27 -7.05
C PRO A 101 -27.27 8.22 -5.87
N THR A 102 -26.66 7.98 -4.70
CA THR A 102 -26.81 8.78 -3.47
C THR A 102 -25.48 8.84 -2.72
N ALA A 103 -25.37 9.67 -1.67
CA ALA A 103 -24.21 9.67 -0.78
C ALA A 103 -23.96 8.33 -0.05
N GLU A 104 -24.99 7.48 0.07
CA GLU A 104 -24.88 6.11 0.57
C GLU A 104 -24.33 5.13 -0.49
N ASN A 105 -24.22 5.58 -1.75
CA ASN A 105 -23.78 4.83 -2.93
C ASN A 105 -24.56 3.52 -3.15
N ARG A 106 -25.88 3.55 -2.92
CA ARG A 106 -26.70 2.34 -2.91
C ARG A 106 -26.69 1.59 -4.24
N ASP A 107 -26.36 0.30 -4.16
CA ASP A 107 -26.42 -0.66 -5.28
C ASP A 107 -25.63 -0.18 -6.53
N CYS A 108 -24.56 0.61 -6.32
CA CYS A 108 -23.92 1.42 -7.35
C CYS A 108 -23.05 0.65 -8.38
N ASN A 109 -22.62 -0.57 -8.08
CA ASN A 109 -21.54 -1.29 -8.80
C ASN A 109 -20.30 -0.39 -9.04
N CYS A 110 -19.86 0.30 -7.98
CA CYS A 110 -18.87 1.38 -8.03
C CYS A 110 -17.68 1.12 -7.09
N LYS A 111 -16.60 1.90 -7.27
CA LYS A 111 -15.36 1.75 -6.49
C LYS A 111 -15.08 2.98 -5.64
N SER A 112 -14.40 2.77 -4.51
CA SER A 112 -13.86 3.84 -3.69
C SER A 112 -12.61 4.48 -4.31
N SER A 113 -12.09 5.53 -3.69
CA SER A 113 -10.67 5.89 -3.79
C SER A 113 -9.77 4.70 -3.42
N VAL A 114 -8.49 4.77 -3.79
CA VAL A 114 -7.46 3.81 -3.38
C VAL A 114 -6.77 4.34 -2.12
N TYR A 115 -6.59 3.48 -1.12
CA TYR A 115 -5.63 3.69 -0.03
C TYR A 115 -4.27 3.12 -0.45
N THR A 116 -3.18 3.84 -0.21
CA THR A 116 -1.85 3.49 -0.76
C THR A 116 -0.83 3.00 0.27
N ASP A 117 -1.14 3.19 1.56
CA ASP A 117 -0.13 3.28 2.62
C ASP A 117 -0.24 2.10 3.62
N LEU A 118 -0.49 0.88 3.14
CA LEU A 118 -0.43 -0.29 4.03
C LEU A 118 1.00 -0.48 4.56
N PRO A 119 1.18 -0.65 5.89
CA PRO A 119 2.51 -0.85 6.48
C PRO A 119 3.13 -2.21 6.10
N VAL A 120 2.30 -3.19 5.72
CA VAL A 120 2.70 -4.44 5.08
C VAL A 120 1.78 -4.66 3.88
N GLY A 121 2.36 -4.67 2.68
CA GLY A 121 1.63 -4.95 1.45
C GLY A 121 1.49 -6.45 1.16
N ILE A 122 0.63 -6.80 0.20
CA ILE A 122 0.57 -8.16 -0.34
C ILE A 122 1.92 -8.50 -1.00
N PRO A 123 2.56 -9.63 -0.64
CA PRO A 123 3.78 -10.09 -1.31
C PRO A 123 3.58 -10.25 -2.81
N ARG A 124 4.58 -9.83 -3.61
CA ARG A 124 4.62 -10.07 -5.06
C ARG A 124 5.09 -11.52 -5.37
N ALA A 125 4.42 -12.48 -4.74
CA ALA A 125 4.67 -13.92 -4.84
C ALA A 125 3.35 -14.71 -4.69
N PRO A 126 3.23 -15.92 -5.25
CA PRO A 126 2.06 -16.76 -5.07
C PRO A 126 1.77 -16.98 -3.58
N SER A 127 0.54 -16.74 -3.14
CA SER A 127 0.18 -16.76 -1.71
C SER A 127 -1.17 -17.41 -1.47
N THR A 128 -1.40 -17.86 -0.24
CA THR A 128 -2.71 -18.34 0.25
C THR A 128 -3.20 -17.49 1.41
N THR A 129 -4.51 -17.25 1.47
CA THR A 129 -5.16 -16.34 2.41
C THR A 129 -6.18 -17.08 3.26
N THR A 130 -5.95 -17.11 4.58
CA THR A 130 -6.95 -17.59 5.55
C THR A 130 -7.71 -16.41 6.13
N LEU A 131 -9.04 -16.45 6.07
CA LEU A 131 -9.93 -15.43 6.64
C LEU A 131 -10.56 -15.92 7.93
N THR A 132 -10.30 -15.23 9.04
CA THR A 132 -10.93 -15.52 10.33
C THR A 132 -11.94 -14.43 10.69
N ALA A 133 -13.21 -14.78 10.76
CA ALA A 133 -14.26 -13.87 11.23
C ALA A 133 -14.16 -13.69 12.75
N VAL A 134 -13.64 -12.54 13.21
CA VAL A 134 -13.61 -12.16 14.63
C VAL A 134 -14.99 -11.66 15.05
N MET A 135 -15.66 -10.93 14.16
CA MET A 135 -17.06 -10.49 14.31
C MET A 135 -17.67 -10.32 12.92
N SER A 136 -18.69 -11.10 12.57
CA SER A 136 -19.54 -10.81 11.39
C SER A 136 -20.85 -11.58 11.49
N ARG A 137 -21.88 -11.13 10.77
CA ARG A 137 -23.13 -11.87 10.56
C ARG A 137 -23.02 -12.94 9.46
N LYS A 138 -21.93 -12.94 8.67
CA LYS A 138 -21.64 -13.99 7.66
C LYS A 138 -20.14 -14.34 7.59
N PRO A 139 -19.77 -15.55 7.17
CA PRO A 139 -18.38 -15.85 6.82
C PRO A 139 -17.90 -14.93 5.68
N PRO A 140 -16.75 -14.25 5.83
CA PRO A 140 -16.07 -13.59 4.71
C PRO A 140 -15.48 -14.64 3.76
N THR A 141 -15.26 -14.30 2.49
CA THR A 141 -14.76 -15.24 1.48
C THR A 141 -13.58 -14.68 0.70
N VAL A 142 -12.64 -15.55 0.34
CA VAL A 142 -11.61 -15.24 -0.67
C VAL A 142 -12.23 -15.44 -2.04
N ILE A 143 -12.16 -14.42 -2.88
CA ILE A 143 -12.65 -14.43 -4.27
C ILE A 143 -11.49 -14.70 -5.25
N GLN A 144 -10.29 -14.22 -4.91
CA GLN A 144 -9.08 -14.41 -5.70
C GLN A 144 -7.85 -14.40 -4.78
N GLU A 145 -6.99 -15.40 -4.91
CA GLU A 145 -5.69 -15.47 -4.23
C GLU A 145 -4.59 -14.79 -5.05
N PRO A 146 -3.53 -14.23 -4.43
CA PRO A 146 -2.36 -13.69 -5.13
C PRO A 146 -1.66 -14.75 -5.99
N ALA A 147 -1.57 -14.48 -7.30
CA ALA A 147 -0.85 -15.31 -8.26
C ALA A 147 -0.22 -14.45 -9.36
N GLU A 148 0.81 -14.97 -10.03
CA GLU A 148 1.48 -14.29 -11.15
C GLU A 148 0.48 -13.85 -12.25
N ALA A 149 -0.48 -14.72 -12.56
CA ALA A 149 -1.54 -14.47 -13.55
C ALA A 149 -2.53 -13.34 -13.17
N ASN A 150 -2.42 -12.73 -11.97
CA ASN A 150 -3.24 -11.60 -11.52
C ASN A 150 -2.43 -10.45 -10.88
N ASP A 151 -1.12 -10.33 -11.21
CA ASP A 151 -0.15 -9.40 -10.58
C ASP A 151 -0.22 -9.44 -9.03
N TYR A 152 -0.38 -10.64 -8.48
CA TYR A 152 -0.44 -10.90 -7.04
C TYR A 152 -1.56 -10.13 -6.30
N THR A 153 -2.70 -9.96 -6.97
CA THR A 153 -3.87 -9.28 -6.42
C THR A 153 -4.71 -10.23 -5.56
N LEU A 154 -4.87 -9.93 -4.27
CA LEU A 154 -5.85 -10.57 -3.39
C LEU A 154 -7.20 -9.85 -3.52
N VAL A 155 -8.29 -10.60 -3.65
CA VAL A 155 -9.66 -10.08 -3.53
C VAL A 155 -10.42 -10.89 -2.49
N VAL A 156 -10.95 -10.21 -1.48
CA VAL A 156 -11.85 -10.78 -0.47
C VAL A 156 -13.24 -10.13 -0.55
N GLU A 157 -14.28 -10.84 -0.18
CA GLU A 157 -15.65 -10.32 -0.10
C GLU A 157 -16.13 -10.28 1.35
N LEU A 158 -16.53 -9.09 1.81
CA LEU A 158 -17.32 -8.92 3.03
C LEU A 158 -18.77 -8.72 2.60
N SER A 159 -19.67 -9.54 3.16
CA SER A 159 -21.07 -9.56 2.77
C SER A 159 -21.97 -9.66 3.98
N ASP A 160 -22.82 -8.66 4.17
CA ASP A 160 -23.87 -8.66 5.19
C ASP A 160 -25.27 -8.94 4.60
N LEU A 161 -25.32 -9.20 3.29
CA LEU A 161 -26.53 -9.40 2.48
C LEU A 161 -27.54 -10.37 3.14
N GLY A 162 -28.75 -9.90 3.41
CA GLY A 162 -29.85 -10.72 3.98
C GLY A 162 -30.11 -10.46 5.46
N PHE A 163 -29.29 -9.64 6.12
CA PHE A 163 -29.69 -8.91 7.31
C PHE A 163 -30.23 -7.52 6.91
N GLY A 164 -30.77 -6.76 7.88
CA GLY A 164 -31.33 -5.42 7.64
C GLY A 164 -30.57 -4.34 8.42
N GLY A 165 -30.16 -3.28 7.71
CA GLY A 165 -29.26 -2.24 8.22
C GLY A 165 -27.85 -2.77 8.43
N SER A 166 -26.85 -1.90 8.57
CA SER A 166 -25.44 -2.33 8.61
C SER A 166 -24.99 -2.96 9.93
N ALA A 167 -23.84 -3.64 9.90
CA ALA A 167 -23.11 -4.08 11.09
C ALA A 167 -21.59 -4.02 10.94
N THR A 168 -20.91 -3.93 12.09
CA THR A 168 -19.45 -4.04 12.17
C THR A 168 -19.02 -5.46 11.80
N ASN A 169 -18.22 -5.54 10.74
CA ASN A 169 -17.46 -6.72 10.36
C ASN A 169 -16.01 -6.53 10.82
N ILE A 170 -15.43 -7.52 11.49
CA ILE A 170 -14.02 -7.60 11.89
C ILE A 170 -13.48 -8.96 11.41
N VAL A 171 -12.47 -8.92 10.55
CA VAL A 171 -11.88 -10.10 9.91
C VAL A 171 -10.36 -10.01 10.01
N ASP A 172 -9.72 -11.11 10.41
CA ASP A 172 -8.26 -11.25 10.30
C ASP A 172 -7.92 -11.96 9.00
N LEU A 173 -7.12 -11.30 8.16
CA LEU A 173 -6.58 -11.81 6.90
C LEU A 173 -5.16 -12.30 7.18
N ALA A 174 -4.95 -13.62 7.22
CA ALA A 174 -3.63 -14.22 7.34
C ALA A 174 -3.14 -14.66 5.95
N VAL A 175 -2.15 -13.93 5.40
CA VAL A 175 -1.57 -14.19 4.08
C VAL A 175 -0.23 -14.91 4.26
N ASN A 176 -0.01 -15.97 3.49
CA ASN A 176 1.19 -16.81 3.56
C ASN A 176 1.70 -17.08 2.13
N VAL A 177 2.97 -16.74 1.86
CA VAL A 177 3.64 -17.03 0.60
C VAL A 177 3.82 -18.54 0.44
N VAL A 178 3.58 -19.03 -0.77
CA VAL A 178 3.83 -20.42 -1.18
C VAL A 178 5.23 -20.50 -1.81
N HIS A 179 6.01 -21.48 -1.37
CA HIS A 179 7.36 -21.80 -1.85
C HIS A 179 7.34 -23.10 -2.70
#